data_AF-A0A958SZ77-F1
#
_entry.id   AF-A0A958SZ77-F1
#
_cell.length_a   1.000
_cell.length_b   1.000
_cell.length_c   1.000
_cell.angle_alpha   90.00
_cell.angle_beta   90.00
_cell.angle_gamma   90.00
#
_symmetry.space_group_name_H-M   'P 1'
#
loop_
_entity.id
_entity.type
_entity.pdbx_description
1 polymer ?
#
loop_
_entity_poly.entity_id
_entity_poly.type
_entity_poly.pdbx_seq_one_letter_code
_entity_poly.pdbx_strand_id
1 'polypeptide(L)'
;MKNIVLSVIMKASKIIALFTIAIMAIAVTSCVQDDDFSVPNSVGIEENARLETLLNNSTEVSMAEVKLMYNGGDVPMEAITTNIYVKGYVSSSDQTGNFFKEFYIQDSPSNPTIALKVILEQVDSYNQFNLGREVYINLKGLYIGEERVGNGVITIGGGTETDQYGTTVTRLNLNQIRLNVQRSTVTETLEPLQVSFSQINGGLVGVLVNIDGVEFADNLNGLRYFDPIEVYDTQRTLQACTGFDYSTMSLETSSFSNFRDELLPT
;
A
#
# COMPACT_ATOMS: atom_id res chain seq x y z
N MET A 1 74.70 -13.49 36.99
CA MET A 1 73.77 -13.86 35.89
C MET A 1 72.30 -13.57 36.20
N LYS A 2 71.74 -13.91 37.37
CA LYS A 2 70.31 -13.69 37.72
C LYS A 2 69.80 -12.23 37.59
N ASN A 3 70.58 -11.23 38.03
CA ASN A 3 70.11 -9.83 38.05
C ASN A 3 70.05 -9.17 36.66
N ILE A 4 70.88 -9.61 35.71
CA ILE A 4 70.88 -9.08 34.34
C ILE A 4 69.64 -9.59 33.60
N VAL A 5 69.34 -10.88 33.74
CA VAL A 5 68.17 -11.54 33.14
C VAL A 5 66.86 -10.92 33.65
N LEU A 6 66.73 -10.65 34.95
CA LEU A 6 65.54 -9.97 35.49
C LEU A 6 65.36 -8.55 34.92
N SER A 7 66.43 -7.77 34.76
CA SER A 7 66.32 -6.40 34.24
C SER A 7 65.91 -6.36 32.76
N VAL A 8 66.34 -7.33 31.97
CA VAL A 8 65.99 -7.46 30.55
C VAL A 8 64.53 -7.89 30.40
N ILE A 9 64.05 -8.85 31.22
CA ILE A 9 62.65 -9.29 31.23
C ILE A 9 61.71 -8.15 31.68
N MET A 10 62.10 -7.37 32.70
CA MET A 10 61.31 -6.21 33.15
C MET A 10 61.25 -5.08 32.13
N LYS A 11 62.33 -4.84 31.36
CA LYS A 11 62.32 -3.87 30.25
C LYS A 11 61.47 -4.35 29.08
N ALA A 12 61.56 -5.64 28.71
CA ALA A 12 60.74 -6.23 27.66
C ALA A 12 59.24 -6.21 28.03
N SER A 13 58.89 -6.51 29.28
CA SER A 13 57.50 -6.43 29.78
C SER A 13 56.94 -5.01 29.74
N LYS A 14 57.74 -3.99 30.08
CA LYS A 14 57.34 -2.58 29.97
C LYS A 14 57.15 -2.14 28.51
N ILE A 15 57.98 -2.61 27.59
CA ILE A 15 57.84 -2.31 26.15
C ILE A 15 56.60 -2.98 25.57
N ILE A 16 56.34 -4.23 25.92
CA ILE A 16 55.14 -4.97 25.48
C ILE A 16 53.87 -4.30 26.02
N ALA A 17 53.87 -3.89 27.30
CA ALA A 17 52.75 -3.15 27.90
C ALA A 17 52.51 -1.80 27.22
N LEU A 18 53.57 -1.10 26.81
CA LEU A 18 53.43 0.16 26.07
C LEU A 18 52.82 -0.05 24.69
N PHE A 19 53.22 -1.13 24.00
CA PHE A 19 52.68 -1.49 22.69
C PHE A 19 51.22 -1.95 22.75
N THR A 20 50.82 -2.72 23.77
CA THR A 20 49.41 -3.12 23.93
C THR A 20 48.49 -1.94 24.26
N ILE A 21 48.96 -0.98 25.07
CA ILE A 21 48.22 0.26 25.33
C ILE A 21 48.07 1.10 24.06
N ALA A 22 49.13 1.21 23.25
CA ALA A 22 49.08 1.95 21.98
C ALA A 22 48.12 1.31 20.96
N ILE A 23 48.08 -0.03 20.86
CA ILE A 23 47.15 -0.74 19.97
C ILE A 23 45.70 -0.58 20.43
N MET A 24 45.45 -0.60 21.75
CA MET A 24 44.10 -0.39 22.31
C MET A 24 43.60 1.05 22.14
N ALA A 25 44.50 2.04 22.13
CA ALA A 25 44.16 3.43 21.84
C ALA A 25 43.81 3.68 20.36
N ILE A 26 44.34 2.89 19.43
CA ILE A 26 44.00 2.98 17.99
C ILE A 26 42.64 2.31 17.70
N ALA A 27 42.25 1.29 18.47
CA ALA A 27 40.99 0.57 18.30
C ALA A 27 39.74 1.37 18.73
N VAL A 28 39.89 2.45 19.53
CA VAL A 28 38.75 3.30 19.95
C VAL A 28 38.46 4.46 18.99
N THR A 29 39.28 4.68 17.95
CA THR A 29 39.08 5.75 16.96
C THR A 29 38.56 5.25 15.61
N SER A 30 38.24 3.95 15.48
CA SER A 30 37.68 3.37 14.25
C SER A 30 36.15 3.38 14.20
N CYS A 31 35.48 4.03 15.15
CA CYS A 31 34.07 4.38 15.00
C CYS A 31 33.97 5.55 14.02
N VAL A 32 33.87 5.24 12.73
CA VAL A 32 33.33 6.19 11.76
C VAL A 32 31.86 6.38 12.16
N GLN A 33 31.53 7.55 12.73
CA GLN A 33 30.14 7.96 12.88
C GLN A 33 29.63 8.37 11.49
N ASP A 34 29.19 7.39 10.73
CA ASP A 34 28.50 7.59 9.46
C ASP A 34 26.99 7.77 9.74
N ASP A 35 26.67 8.75 10.60
CA ASP A 35 25.30 9.13 10.96
C ASP A 35 24.73 10.17 9.98
N ASP A 36 25.31 10.30 8.78
CA ASP A 36 24.78 11.17 7.72
C ASP A 36 23.68 10.44 6.94
N PHE A 37 22.54 10.25 7.59
CA PHE A 37 21.28 9.82 6.94
C PHE A 37 20.56 11.00 6.28
N SER A 38 21.29 11.97 5.71
CA SER A 38 20.64 13.03 4.96
C SER A 38 19.86 12.44 3.79
N VAL A 39 18.57 12.78 3.72
CA VAL A 39 17.72 12.39 2.59
C VAL A 39 18.35 12.98 1.33
N PRO A 40 18.63 12.17 0.29
CA PRO A 40 19.29 12.69 -0.91
C PRO A 40 18.50 13.85 -1.51
N ASN A 41 19.17 14.94 -1.86
CA ASN A 41 18.55 16.15 -2.39
C ASN A 41 17.78 15.94 -3.70
N SER A 42 17.91 14.78 -4.35
CA SER A 42 17.21 14.40 -5.59
C SER A 42 15.88 13.66 -5.36
N VAL A 43 15.55 13.26 -4.12
CA VAL A 43 14.32 12.50 -3.85
C VAL A 43 13.10 13.37 -4.13
N GLY A 44 12.25 12.92 -5.05
CA GLY A 44 11.01 13.59 -5.44
C GLY A 44 11.14 14.68 -6.51
N ILE A 45 12.35 15.13 -6.89
CA ILE A 45 12.51 16.17 -7.93
C ILE A 45 11.94 15.71 -9.27
N GLU A 46 12.31 14.50 -9.71
CA GLU A 46 11.83 13.94 -10.98
C GLU A 46 10.31 13.72 -10.97
N GLU A 47 9.78 13.22 -9.85
CA GLU A 47 8.35 12.97 -9.66
C GLU A 47 7.53 14.26 -9.68
N ASN A 48 8.01 15.31 -9.00
CA ASN A 48 7.40 16.64 -9.01
C ASN A 48 7.39 17.25 -10.42
N ALA A 49 8.52 17.17 -11.15
CA ALA A 49 8.59 17.66 -12.52
C ALA A 49 7.64 16.91 -13.48
N ARG A 50 7.47 15.59 -13.28
CA ARG A 50 6.49 14.78 -14.02
C ARG A 50 5.07 15.19 -13.71
N LEU A 51 4.75 15.45 -12.44
CA LEU A 51 3.44 15.95 -12.02
C LEU A 51 3.15 17.31 -12.65
N GLU A 52 4.08 18.27 -12.57
CA GLU A 52 3.92 19.58 -13.24
C GLU A 52 3.71 19.44 -14.75
N THR A 53 4.46 18.53 -15.39
CA THR A 53 4.30 18.24 -16.82
C THR A 53 2.91 17.64 -17.12
N LEU A 54 2.41 16.76 -16.27
CA LEU A 54 1.09 16.15 -16.40
C LEU A 54 -0.01 17.22 -16.31
N LEU A 55 0.02 18.05 -15.27
CA LEU A 55 -0.96 19.10 -15.02
C LEU A 55 -1.00 20.15 -16.14
N ASN A 56 0.14 20.45 -16.77
CA ASN A 56 0.21 21.42 -17.86
C ASN A 56 -0.23 20.88 -19.22
N ASN A 57 -0.15 19.57 -19.46
CA ASN A 57 -0.34 18.97 -20.78
C ASN A 57 -1.54 18.02 -20.89
N SER A 58 -2.25 17.76 -19.80
CA SER A 58 -3.37 16.82 -19.73
C SER A 58 -4.56 17.44 -19.01
N THR A 59 -5.75 16.88 -19.24
CA THR A 59 -7.00 17.36 -18.64
C THR A 59 -7.43 16.46 -17.50
N GLU A 60 -7.84 17.03 -16.37
CA GLU A 60 -8.44 16.27 -15.25
C GLU A 60 -9.80 15.72 -15.68
N VAL A 61 -10.05 14.44 -15.40
CA VAL A 61 -11.37 13.80 -15.50
C VAL A 61 -11.79 13.29 -14.13
N SER A 62 -13.10 13.30 -13.87
CA SER A 62 -13.66 12.75 -12.65
C SER A 62 -13.57 11.22 -12.61
N MET A 63 -13.55 10.64 -11.40
CA MET A 63 -13.61 9.18 -11.25
C MET A 63 -14.88 8.57 -11.87
N ALA A 64 -15.99 9.31 -11.88
CA ALA A 64 -17.23 8.87 -12.53
C ALA A 64 -17.05 8.76 -14.05
N GLU A 65 -16.41 9.75 -14.68
CA GLU A 65 -16.06 9.68 -16.10
C GLU A 65 -15.12 8.52 -16.39
N VAL A 66 -14.13 8.27 -15.53
CA VAL A 66 -13.24 7.10 -15.67
C VAL A 66 -14.04 5.79 -15.59
N LYS A 67 -14.97 5.64 -14.64
CA LYS A 67 -15.81 4.44 -14.57
C LYS A 67 -16.65 4.22 -15.84
N LEU A 68 -17.14 5.28 -16.45
CA LEU A 68 -17.91 5.22 -17.70
C LEU A 68 -17.05 4.88 -18.93
N MET A 69 -15.72 4.89 -18.84
CA MET A 69 -14.85 4.42 -19.92
C MET A 69 -14.92 2.89 -20.10
N TYR A 70 -15.39 2.17 -19.08
CA TYR A 70 -15.66 0.74 -19.15
C TYR A 70 -17.16 0.48 -19.08
N ASN A 71 -17.73 -0.03 -20.17
CA ASN A 71 -19.17 -0.29 -20.29
C ASN A 71 -19.55 -1.77 -20.10
N GLY A 72 -18.59 -2.63 -19.74
CA GLY A 72 -18.79 -4.08 -19.68
C GLY A 72 -19.00 -4.74 -21.06
N GLY A 73 -18.96 -6.07 -21.09
CA GLY A 73 -19.32 -6.88 -22.27
C GLY A 73 -18.18 -7.14 -23.27
N ASP A 74 -18.54 -7.52 -24.50
CA ASP A 74 -17.66 -7.96 -25.59
C ASP A 74 -16.87 -6.83 -26.28
N VAL A 75 -16.94 -5.60 -25.78
CA VAL A 75 -16.18 -4.48 -26.36
C VAL A 75 -14.72 -4.64 -25.95
N PRO A 76 -13.76 -4.64 -26.90
CA PRO A 76 -12.35 -4.72 -26.56
C PRO A 76 -11.96 -3.58 -25.61
N MET A 77 -11.28 -3.92 -24.52
CA MET A 77 -10.64 -2.93 -23.66
C MET A 77 -9.49 -2.29 -24.45
N GLU A 78 -9.66 -1.05 -24.87
CA GLU A 78 -8.64 -0.30 -25.60
C GLU A 78 -7.85 0.63 -24.69
N ALA A 79 -6.59 0.87 -25.06
CA ALA A 79 -5.74 1.83 -24.35
C ALA A 79 -6.29 3.24 -24.54
N ILE A 80 -6.35 4.02 -23.45
CA ILE A 80 -6.74 5.43 -23.51
C ILE A 80 -5.70 6.21 -24.32
N THR A 81 -6.14 6.90 -25.37
CA THR A 81 -5.26 7.65 -26.28
C THR A 81 -5.18 9.14 -25.96
N THR A 82 -6.17 9.67 -25.24
CA THR A 82 -6.28 11.07 -24.85
C THR A 82 -5.35 11.43 -23.69
N ASN A 83 -4.82 12.65 -23.69
CA ASN A 83 -4.02 13.19 -22.58
C ASN A 83 -4.95 13.60 -21.43
N ILE A 84 -5.39 12.63 -20.63
CA ILE A 84 -6.26 12.85 -19.46
C ILE A 84 -5.65 12.20 -18.21
N TYR A 85 -5.99 12.74 -17.06
CA TYR A 85 -5.60 12.16 -15.77
C TYR A 85 -6.76 12.18 -14.78
N VAL A 86 -6.71 11.30 -13.79
CA VAL A 86 -7.62 11.31 -12.65
C VAL A 86 -6.85 11.60 -11.38
N LYS A 87 -7.43 12.41 -10.49
CA LYS A 87 -6.88 12.72 -9.17
C LYS A 87 -7.68 11.97 -8.10
N GLY A 88 -7.02 11.58 -7.02
CA GLY A 88 -7.68 11.02 -5.84
C GLY A 88 -6.76 10.92 -4.63
N TYR A 89 -7.32 10.44 -3.52
CA TYR A 89 -6.63 10.24 -2.25
C TYR A 89 -6.60 8.76 -1.92
N VAL A 90 -5.42 8.21 -1.59
CA VAL A 90 -5.27 6.77 -1.34
C VAL A 90 -6.07 6.36 -0.10
N SER A 91 -7.01 5.42 -0.25
CA SER A 91 -7.98 4.98 0.77
C SER A 91 -7.71 3.58 1.33
N SER A 92 -6.68 2.89 0.83
CA SER A 92 -6.24 1.57 1.29
C SER A 92 -4.76 1.55 1.66
N SER A 93 -4.30 0.48 2.31
CA SER A 93 -2.87 0.32 2.63
C SER A 93 -2.45 -1.14 2.71
N ASP A 94 -1.38 -1.50 2.00
CA ASP A 94 -0.74 -2.82 2.10
C ASP A 94 0.19 -2.95 3.33
N GLN A 95 0.31 -1.92 4.17
CA GLN A 95 1.22 -1.90 5.32
C GLN A 95 0.99 -3.06 6.30
N THR A 96 -0.26 -3.48 6.49
CA THR A 96 -0.61 -4.58 7.40
C THR A 96 -0.79 -5.91 6.68
N GLY A 97 -0.60 -5.98 5.35
CA GLY A 97 -0.62 -7.22 4.58
C GLY A 97 -1.98 -7.70 4.03
N ASN A 98 -3.06 -6.91 4.12
CA ASN A 98 -4.36 -7.29 3.51
C ASN A 98 -4.48 -6.94 2.03
N PHE A 99 -3.81 -5.89 1.58
CA PHE A 99 -3.78 -5.50 0.17
C PHE A 99 -2.46 -5.99 -0.44
N PHE A 100 -2.52 -6.48 -1.68
CA PHE A 100 -1.34 -6.98 -2.37
C PHE A 100 -1.33 -6.52 -3.82
N LYS A 101 -0.32 -5.72 -4.20
CA LYS A 101 -0.16 -5.22 -5.57
C LYS A 101 -1.37 -4.45 -6.10
N GLU A 102 -2.08 -3.81 -5.18
CA GLU A 102 -3.24 -2.98 -5.46
C GLU A 102 -3.37 -1.89 -4.41
N PHE A 103 -3.99 -0.78 -4.79
CA PHE A 103 -4.53 0.19 -3.85
C PHE A 103 -5.79 0.84 -4.43
N TYR A 104 -6.55 1.50 -3.56
CA TYR A 104 -7.74 2.25 -3.92
C TYR A 104 -7.50 3.75 -3.73
N ILE A 105 -8.14 4.56 -4.57
CA ILE A 105 -8.20 6.01 -4.41
C ILE A 105 -9.65 6.45 -4.33
N GLN A 106 -9.96 7.38 -3.44
CA GLN A 106 -11.27 8.02 -3.31
C GLN A 106 -11.21 9.48 -3.79
N ASP A 107 -12.35 10.01 -4.21
CA ASP A 107 -12.49 11.34 -4.83
C ASP A 107 -12.23 12.52 -3.89
N SER A 108 -12.46 12.35 -2.59
CA SER A 108 -12.34 13.41 -1.58
C SER A 108 -11.78 12.88 -0.26
N PRO A 109 -10.99 13.67 0.51
CA PRO A 109 -10.54 13.25 1.83
C PRO A 109 -11.67 13.23 2.88
N SER A 110 -12.77 13.96 2.64
CA SER A 110 -13.96 13.98 3.49
C SER A 110 -15.23 13.80 2.66
N ASN A 111 -16.21 13.07 3.19
CA ASN A 111 -17.45 12.71 2.50
C ASN A 111 -17.22 12.15 1.07
N PRO A 112 -16.32 11.16 0.88
CA PRO A 112 -16.07 10.56 -0.42
C PRO A 112 -17.33 9.92 -1.00
N THR A 113 -17.48 9.96 -2.32
CA THR A 113 -18.65 9.42 -3.03
C THR A 113 -18.31 8.25 -3.96
N ILE A 114 -17.05 8.17 -4.39
CA ILE A 114 -16.60 7.21 -5.38
C ILE A 114 -15.13 6.89 -5.17
N ALA A 115 -14.76 5.66 -5.49
CA ALA A 115 -13.38 5.21 -5.53
C ALA A 115 -13.06 4.40 -6.79
N LEU A 116 -11.76 4.31 -7.09
CA LEU A 116 -11.19 3.52 -8.18
C LEU A 116 -10.13 2.57 -7.62
N LYS A 117 -10.07 1.36 -8.18
CA LYS A 117 -8.99 0.41 -7.92
C LYS A 117 -7.82 0.67 -8.88
N VAL A 118 -6.60 0.54 -8.38
CA VAL A 118 -5.36 0.59 -9.17
C VAL A 118 -4.57 -0.69 -8.90
N ILE A 119 -4.18 -1.41 -9.95
CA ILE A 119 -3.38 -2.64 -9.82
C ILE A 119 -1.99 -2.45 -10.40
N LEU A 120 -0.95 -2.81 -9.63
CA LEU A 120 0.42 -2.46 -9.95
C LEU A 120 1.43 -3.51 -9.48
N GLU A 121 2.51 -3.71 -10.23
CA GLU A 121 3.56 -4.68 -9.91
C GLU A 121 4.54 -4.11 -8.87
N GLN A 122 4.01 -3.72 -7.70
CA GLN A 122 4.75 -3.15 -6.57
C GLN A 122 4.19 -3.65 -5.25
N VAL A 123 5.07 -4.03 -4.34
CA VAL A 123 4.77 -4.33 -2.93
C VAL A 123 5.25 -3.18 -2.05
N ASP A 124 4.81 -3.17 -0.80
CA ASP A 124 5.12 -2.09 0.16
C ASP A 124 4.79 -0.70 -0.41
N SER A 125 3.71 -0.64 -1.19
CA SER A 125 3.25 0.55 -1.90
C SER A 125 2.90 1.67 -0.93
N TYR A 126 2.52 1.37 0.32
CA TYR A 126 2.33 2.33 1.41
C TYR A 126 3.54 3.25 1.64
N ASN A 127 4.78 2.83 1.31
CA ASN A 127 5.96 3.68 1.45
C ASN A 127 5.96 4.87 0.47
N GLN A 128 5.28 4.73 -0.67
CA GLN A 128 5.16 5.77 -1.69
C GLN A 128 3.75 6.38 -1.72
N PHE A 129 2.73 5.53 -1.64
CA PHE A 129 1.32 5.83 -1.72
C PHE A 129 0.66 5.55 -0.36
N ASN A 130 1.12 6.25 0.68
CA ASN A 130 0.58 6.12 2.04
C ASN A 130 -0.90 6.53 2.11
N LEU A 131 -1.63 6.07 3.12
CA LEU A 131 -3.03 6.43 3.34
C LEU A 131 -3.20 7.97 3.35
N GLY A 132 -4.19 8.47 2.62
CA GLY A 132 -4.48 9.89 2.44
C GLY A 132 -3.56 10.63 1.47
N ARG A 133 -2.55 9.95 0.88
CA ARG A 133 -1.67 10.55 -0.14
C ARG A 133 -2.50 10.99 -1.34
N GLU A 134 -2.35 12.25 -1.74
CA GLU A 134 -2.92 12.74 -2.99
C GLU A 134 -2.10 12.23 -4.18
N VAL A 135 -2.78 11.60 -5.13
CA VAL A 135 -2.20 10.98 -6.32
C VAL A 135 -2.93 11.40 -7.58
N TYR A 136 -2.18 11.41 -8.68
CA TYR A 136 -2.58 11.76 -10.02
C TYR A 136 -2.19 10.59 -10.93
N ILE A 137 -3.16 10.03 -11.63
CA ILE A 137 -2.94 8.91 -12.54
C ILE A 137 -3.11 9.41 -13.97
N ASN A 138 -2.00 9.50 -14.71
CA ASN A 138 -2.03 9.73 -16.14
C ASN A 138 -2.62 8.51 -16.83
N LEU A 139 -3.81 8.65 -17.41
CA LEU A 139 -4.55 7.54 -17.97
C LEU A 139 -4.09 7.19 -19.39
N LYS A 140 -3.34 8.05 -20.07
CA LYS A 140 -2.88 7.78 -21.43
C LYS A 140 -2.00 6.53 -21.48
N GLY A 141 -2.37 5.59 -22.34
CA GLY A 141 -1.71 4.29 -22.51
C GLY A 141 -2.06 3.27 -21.42
N LEU A 142 -2.93 3.62 -20.48
CA LEU A 142 -3.52 2.68 -19.52
C LEU A 142 -4.88 2.17 -20.01
N TYR A 143 -5.40 1.17 -19.32
CA TYR A 143 -6.64 0.48 -19.62
C TYR A 143 -7.60 0.58 -18.42
N ILE A 144 -8.89 0.70 -18.70
CA ILE A 144 -9.96 0.68 -17.69
C ILE A 144 -10.80 -0.58 -17.92
N GLY A 145 -10.99 -1.36 -16.86
CA GLY A 145 -11.77 -2.58 -16.92
C GLY A 145 -11.89 -3.25 -15.56
N GLU A 146 -12.05 -4.56 -15.57
CA GLU A 146 -12.08 -5.37 -14.34
C GLU A 146 -10.83 -6.25 -14.26
N GLU A 147 -10.28 -6.43 -13.07
CA GLU A 147 -9.22 -7.43 -12.84
C GLU A 147 -9.80 -8.85 -12.79
N ARG A 148 -11.09 -8.99 -12.45
CA ARG A 148 -11.82 -10.26 -12.44
C ARG A 148 -13.16 -10.06 -13.11
N VAL A 149 -13.41 -10.81 -14.19
CA VAL A 149 -14.64 -10.70 -14.99
C VAL A 149 -15.87 -10.86 -14.11
N GLY A 150 -16.78 -9.88 -14.19
CA GLY A 150 -18.09 -9.89 -13.55
C GLY A 150 -18.11 -9.48 -12.08
N ASN A 151 -16.98 -9.00 -11.51
CA ASN A 151 -16.97 -8.56 -10.11
C ASN A 151 -17.47 -7.11 -9.89
N GLY A 152 -17.64 -6.32 -10.96
CA GLY A 152 -18.12 -4.94 -10.90
C GLY A 152 -17.09 -3.92 -10.37
N VAL A 153 -15.84 -4.32 -10.14
CA VAL A 153 -14.79 -3.46 -9.57
C VAL A 153 -13.97 -2.83 -10.69
N ILE A 154 -14.32 -1.58 -11.01
CA ILE A 154 -13.61 -0.80 -12.03
C ILE A 154 -12.17 -0.52 -11.58
N THR A 155 -11.25 -0.90 -12.44
CA THR A 155 -9.83 -1.00 -12.16
C THR A 155 -9.02 -0.33 -13.27
N ILE A 156 -8.02 0.45 -12.86
CA ILE A 156 -6.99 1.00 -13.74
C ILE A 156 -5.84 -0.02 -13.84
N GLY A 157 -5.52 -0.45 -15.05
CA GLY A 157 -4.44 -1.40 -15.35
C GLY A 157 -3.48 -0.93 -16.44
N GLY A 158 -2.33 -1.60 -16.54
CA GLY A 158 -1.27 -1.30 -17.51
C GLY A 158 -1.38 -2.05 -18.83
N GLY A 159 -2.24 -3.06 -18.91
CA GLY A 159 -2.44 -3.88 -20.08
C GLY A 159 -3.74 -4.65 -19.99
N THR A 160 -3.92 -5.60 -20.90
CA THR A 160 -5.06 -6.50 -20.92
C THR A 160 -4.60 -7.93 -21.19
N GLU A 161 -5.34 -8.90 -20.67
CA GLU A 161 -5.21 -10.30 -21.03
C GLU A 161 -6.59 -10.88 -21.33
N THR A 162 -6.65 -11.87 -22.23
CA THR A 162 -7.91 -12.52 -22.61
C THR A 162 -7.76 -14.02 -22.44
N ASP A 163 -8.70 -14.62 -21.71
CA ASP A 163 -8.83 -16.06 -21.58
C ASP A 163 -10.26 -16.53 -21.96
N GLN A 164 -10.61 -17.75 -21.55
CA GLN A 164 -11.94 -18.32 -21.82
C GLN A 164 -13.10 -17.64 -21.05
N TYR A 165 -12.79 -16.88 -19.99
CA TYR A 165 -13.77 -16.20 -19.15
C TYR A 165 -13.99 -14.75 -19.57
N GLY A 166 -13.03 -14.13 -20.26
CA GLY A 166 -13.16 -12.80 -20.84
C GLY A 166 -11.84 -12.05 -20.91
N THR A 167 -11.91 -10.75 -21.19
CA THR A 167 -10.77 -9.82 -21.13
C THR A 167 -10.74 -9.13 -19.77
N THR A 168 -9.57 -9.10 -19.13
CA THR A 168 -9.32 -8.38 -17.87
C THR A 168 -8.16 -7.40 -18.03
N VAL A 169 -8.07 -6.43 -17.13
CA VAL A 169 -6.89 -5.57 -17.03
C VAL A 169 -5.76 -6.25 -16.27
N THR A 170 -4.52 -5.99 -16.68
CA THR A 170 -3.31 -6.49 -16.01
C THR A 170 -2.57 -5.37 -15.28
N ARG A 171 -1.72 -5.75 -14.33
CA ARG A 171 -0.97 -4.82 -13.46
C ARG A 171 -0.10 -3.85 -14.25
N LEU A 172 -0.03 -2.60 -13.79
CA LEU A 172 0.99 -1.66 -14.26
C LEU A 172 2.38 -2.22 -13.93
N ASN A 173 3.26 -2.32 -14.92
CA ASN A 173 4.67 -2.65 -14.66
C ASN A 173 5.42 -1.46 -14.04
N LEU A 174 6.63 -1.68 -13.51
CA LEU A 174 7.44 -0.65 -12.84
C LEU A 174 7.70 0.62 -13.68
N ASN A 175 7.82 0.49 -15.00
CA ASN A 175 7.97 1.66 -15.87
C ASN A 175 6.67 2.43 -15.98
N GLN A 176 5.54 1.74 -16.16
CA GLN A 176 4.22 2.36 -16.18
C GLN A 176 3.91 3.04 -14.86
N ILE A 177 4.20 2.42 -13.71
CA ILE A 177 4.02 3.06 -12.40
C ILE A 177 4.75 4.40 -12.35
N ARG A 178 6.05 4.43 -12.69
CA ARG A 178 6.86 5.66 -12.69
C ARG A 178 6.34 6.73 -13.66
N LEU A 179 5.82 6.31 -14.82
CA LEU A 179 5.36 7.22 -15.87
C LEU A 179 3.92 7.70 -15.68
N ASN A 180 3.09 6.92 -15.00
CA ASN A 180 1.64 7.11 -14.98
C ASN A 180 1.06 7.33 -13.58
N VAL A 181 1.78 7.08 -12.49
CA VAL A 181 1.30 7.31 -11.13
C VAL A 181 2.22 8.31 -10.46
N GLN A 182 1.71 9.51 -10.22
CA GLN A 182 2.42 10.62 -9.61
C GLN A 182 1.74 10.95 -8.29
N ARG A 183 2.51 11.20 -7.24
CA ARG A 183 1.97 11.69 -5.97
C ARG A 183 2.37 13.14 -5.77
N SER A 184 1.53 13.91 -5.10
CA SER A 184 1.95 15.22 -4.60
C SER A 184 2.62 15.08 -3.23
N THR A 185 3.19 16.18 -2.75
CA THR A 185 3.72 16.25 -1.38
C THR A 185 2.61 16.25 -0.33
N VAL A 186 1.36 16.46 -0.73
CA VAL A 186 0.19 16.53 0.14
C VAL A 186 -0.22 15.15 0.63
N THR A 187 -0.51 15.04 1.92
CA THR A 187 -1.15 13.88 2.54
C THR A 187 -2.24 14.40 3.43
N GLU A 188 -3.47 14.09 3.07
CA GLU A 188 -4.64 14.49 3.83
C GLU A 188 -4.94 13.48 4.94
N THR A 189 -5.56 13.95 6.02
CA THR A 189 -6.19 13.04 6.98
C THR A 189 -7.56 12.68 6.45
N LEU A 190 -7.81 11.39 6.21
CA LEU A 190 -9.10 10.93 5.70
C LEU A 190 -10.16 10.91 6.81
N GLU A 191 -11.34 11.45 6.50
CA GLU A 191 -12.56 11.26 7.29
C GLU A 191 -13.37 10.12 6.64
N PRO A 192 -13.50 8.95 7.30
CA PRO A 192 -14.29 7.86 6.77
C PRO A 192 -15.75 8.25 6.55
N LEU A 193 -16.34 7.79 5.45
CA LEU A 193 -17.76 7.97 5.19
C LEU A 193 -18.59 7.16 6.21
N GLN A 194 -19.36 7.86 7.02
CA GLN A 194 -20.30 7.23 7.95
C GLN A 194 -21.46 6.59 7.19
N VAL A 195 -21.61 5.28 7.34
CA VAL A 195 -22.69 4.51 6.69
C VAL A 195 -23.31 3.53 7.66
N SER A 196 -24.62 3.33 7.55
CA SER A 196 -25.28 2.20 8.21
C SER A 196 -24.96 0.89 7.50
N PHE A 197 -25.08 -0.22 8.22
CA PHE A 197 -24.86 -1.57 7.66
C PHE A 197 -25.68 -1.82 6.38
N SER A 198 -26.92 -1.32 6.32
CA SER A 198 -27.81 -1.45 5.16
C SER A 198 -27.38 -0.67 3.91
N GLN A 199 -26.50 0.32 4.06
CA GLN A 199 -26.00 1.15 2.97
C GLN A 199 -24.75 0.54 2.30
N ILE A 200 -24.15 -0.51 2.87
CA ILE A 200 -22.99 -1.19 2.27
C ILE A 200 -23.42 -1.90 0.99
N ASN A 201 -22.83 -1.51 -0.12
CA ASN A 201 -23.10 -2.07 -1.45
C ASN A 201 -21.88 -1.88 -2.36
N GLY A 202 -21.91 -2.47 -3.57
CA GLY A 202 -20.81 -2.43 -4.53
C GLY A 202 -20.36 -1.02 -4.96
N GLY A 203 -21.22 0.00 -4.83
CA GLY A 203 -20.88 1.39 -5.11
C GLY A 203 -19.85 1.99 -4.15
N LEU A 204 -19.72 1.42 -2.95
CA LEU A 204 -18.77 1.87 -1.93
C LEU A 204 -17.42 1.12 -1.97
N VAL A 205 -17.22 0.19 -2.92
CA VAL A 205 -15.93 -0.52 -3.03
C VAL A 205 -14.79 0.47 -3.24
N GLY A 206 -13.80 0.41 -2.35
CA GLY A 206 -12.63 1.29 -2.35
C GLY A 206 -12.81 2.61 -1.58
N VAL A 207 -14.02 2.93 -1.11
CA VAL A 207 -14.25 4.09 -0.25
C VAL A 207 -13.91 3.74 1.19
N LEU A 208 -13.17 4.61 1.89
CA LEU A 208 -12.96 4.45 3.33
C LEU A 208 -14.28 4.75 4.07
N VAL A 209 -14.83 3.74 4.73
CA VAL A 209 -16.11 3.84 5.45
C VAL A 209 -15.94 3.57 6.93
N ASN A 210 -16.88 4.08 7.74
CA ASN A 210 -17.06 3.70 9.13
C ASN A 210 -18.51 3.24 9.34
N ILE A 211 -18.68 2.18 10.12
CA ILE A 211 -19.96 1.54 10.42
C ILE A 211 -20.01 1.30 11.92
N ASP A 212 -21.02 1.85 12.58
CA ASP A 212 -21.24 1.66 14.01
C ASP A 212 -22.11 0.42 14.30
N GLY A 213 -21.92 -0.17 15.48
CA GLY A 213 -22.79 -1.24 15.98
C GLY A 213 -22.65 -2.57 15.24
N VAL A 214 -21.43 -2.87 14.76
CA VAL A 214 -21.08 -4.12 14.10
C VAL A 214 -20.22 -4.97 15.03
N GLU A 215 -20.49 -6.27 15.06
CA GLU A 215 -19.74 -7.25 15.84
C GLU A 215 -19.48 -8.51 15.01
N PHE A 216 -18.62 -9.40 15.48
CA PHE A 216 -18.49 -10.74 14.91
C PHE A 216 -19.64 -11.62 15.38
N ALA A 217 -20.12 -12.51 14.51
CA ALA A 217 -21.17 -13.47 14.88
C ALA A 217 -20.80 -14.31 16.10
N ASP A 218 -21.76 -14.57 17.00
CA ASP A 218 -21.55 -15.18 18.32
C ASP A 218 -20.77 -16.50 18.28
N ASN A 219 -20.98 -17.29 17.22
CA ASN A 219 -20.33 -18.58 17.02
C ASN A 219 -18.84 -18.47 16.66
N LEU A 220 -18.32 -17.26 16.49
CA LEU A 220 -16.91 -16.97 16.19
C LEU A 220 -16.11 -16.55 17.42
N ASN A 221 -16.73 -16.50 18.60
CA ASN A 221 -16.06 -16.15 19.84
C ASN A 221 -14.85 -17.05 20.12
N GLY A 222 -13.70 -16.44 20.45
CA GLY A 222 -12.43 -17.12 20.70
C GLY A 222 -11.68 -17.58 19.44
N LEU A 223 -12.20 -17.29 18.25
CA LEU A 223 -11.48 -17.50 17.00
C LEU A 223 -10.54 -16.32 16.71
N ARG A 224 -9.65 -16.52 15.74
CA ARG A 224 -8.71 -15.51 15.23
C ARG A 224 -9.23 -14.88 13.94
N TYR A 225 -8.66 -13.74 13.56
CA TYR A 225 -8.93 -13.13 12.26
C TYR A 225 -8.69 -14.11 11.10
N PHE A 226 -7.59 -14.86 11.14
CA PHE A 226 -7.28 -15.90 10.16
C PHE A 226 -7.40 -17.31 10.76
N ASP A 227 -7.98 -18.24 10.02
CA ASP A 227 -8.03 -19.66 10.37
C ASP A 227 -6.77 -20.36 9.88
N PRO A 228 -5.93 -20.93 10.77
CA PRO A 228 -4.66 -21.55 10.37
C PRO A 228 -4.81 -22.81 9.49
N ILE A 229 -6.03 -23.35 9.33
CA ILE A 229 -6.27 -24.45 8.38
C ILE A 229 -6.38 -23.96 6.93
N GLU A 230 -6.69 -22.68 6.73
CA GLU A 230 -6.84 -22.08 5.41
C GLU A 230 -5.49 -21.63 4.83
N VAL A 231 -5.44 -21.42 3.51
CA VAL A 231 -4.18 -21.18 2.79
C VAL A 231 -3.98 -19.70 2.46
N TYR A 232 -5.00 -19.04 1.92
CA TYR A 232 -4.88 -17.68 1.39
C TYR A 232 -5.62 -16.67 2.24
N ASP A 233 -6.93 -16.82 2.41
CA ASP A 233 -7.78 -15.83 3.06
C ASP A 233 -8.83 -16.53 3.91
N THR A 234 -9.22 -15.90 5.01
CA THR A 234 -10.30 -16.35 5.90
C THR A 234 -11.45 -15.37 5.89
N GLN A 235 -12.66 -15.88 5.74
CA GLN A 235 -13.88 -15.09 5.88
C GLN A 235 -14.51 -15.27 7.27
N ARG A 236 -14.74 -14.16 7.95
CA ARG A 236 -15.48 -14.09 9.21
C ARG A 236 -16.77 -13.32 9.01
N THR A 237 -17.86 -13.81 9.59
CA THR A 237 -19.16 -13.13 9.51
C THR A 237 -19.22 -11.99 10.52
N LEU A 238 -19.42 -10.78 10.01
CA LEU A 238 -19.85 -9.62 10.76
C LEU A 238 -21.38 -9.57 10.80
N GLN A 239 -21.93 -9.11 11.92
CA GLN A 239 -23.37 -8.94 12.11
C GLN A 239 -23.68 -7.56 12.73
N ALA A 240 -24.86 -7.03 12.41
CA ALA A 240 -25.40 -5.84 13.01
C ALA A 240 -26.89 -6.04 13.34
N CYS A 241 -27.30 -5.58 14.51
CA CYS A 241 -28.69 -5.66 14.97
C CYS A 241 -29.62 -4.85 14.06
N THR A 242 -30.61 -5.50 13.46
CA THR A 242 -31.64 -4.87 12.63
C THR A 242 -33.04 -5.29 13.11
N GLY A 243 -33.49 -4.70 14.22
CA GLY A 243 -34.77 -5.03 14.82
C GLY A 243 -34.73 -6.34 15.59
N PHE A 244 -35.45 -7.36 15.09
CA PHE A 244 -35.51 -8.69 15.72
C PHE A 244 -34.52 -9.70 15.13
N ASP A 245 -33.83 -9.34 14.04
CA ASP A 245 -32.89 -10.19 13.32
C ASP A 245 -31.55 -9.47 13.08
N TYR A 246 -30.53 -10.22 12.67
CA TYR A 246 -29.23 -9.69 12.27
C TYR A 246 -29.12 -9.53 10.75
N SER A 247 -28.55 -8.41 10.32
CA SER A 247 -27.98 -8.28 8.98
C SER A 247 -26.51 -8.71 9.02
N THR A 248 -26.03 -9.42 8.00
CA THR A 248 -24.68 -10.00 8.00
C THR A 248 -23.86 -9.64 6.76
N MET A 249 -22.53 -9.65 6.90
CA MET A 249 -21.57 -9.48 5.81
C MET A 249 -20.29 -10.27 6.09
N SER A 250 -19.52 -10.60 5.06
CA SER A 250 -18.21 -11.25 5.23
C SER A 250 -17.11 -10.20 5.38
N LEU A 251 -16.28 -10.36 6.41
CA LEU A 251 -14.96 -9.74 6.51
C LEU A 251 -13.92 -10.77 6.05
N GLU A 252 -13.13 -10.41 5.04
CA GLU A 252 -12.02 -11.23 4.57
C GLU A 252 -10.71 -10.75 5.17
N THR A 253 -9.89 -11.65 5.70
CA THR A 253 -8.55 -11.35 6.20
C THR A 253 -7.52 -12.24 5.51
N SER A 254 -6.46 -11.63 4.98
CA SER A 254 -5.41 -12.36 4.31
C SER A 254 -4.47 -13.08 5.28
N SER A 255 -3.96 -14.24 4.88
CA SER A 255 -2.92 -15.00 5.59
C SER A 255 -1.60 -14.22 5.70
N PHE A 256 -1.39 -13.19 4.87
CA PHE A 256 -0.23 -12.31 4.94
C PHE A 256 -0.40 -11.15 5.93
N SER A 257 -1.57 -11.03 6.56
CA SER A 257 -1.82 -9.94 7.50
C SER A 257 -1.00 -10.06 8.77
N ASN A 258 -0.47 -8.94 9.27
CA ASN A 258 0.34 -8.94 10.50
C ASN A 258 -0.49 -9.20 11.78
N PHE A 259 -1.80 -8.96 11.73
CA PHE A 259 -2.75 -9.20 12.82
C PHE A 259 -3.51 -10.54 12.69
N ARG A 260 -3.17 -11.38 11.71
CA ARG A 260 -3.90 -12.63 11.39
C ARG A 260 -4.09 -13.56 12.61
N ASP A 261 -3.13 -13.54 13.53
CA ASP A 261 -3.08 -14.40 14.71
C ASP A 261 -3.80 -13.80 15.94
N GLU A 262 -4.26 -12.55 15.83
CA GLU A 262 -5.03 -11.89 16.88
C GLU A 262 -6.42 -12.50 17.01
N LEU A 263 -6.92 -12.54 18.26
CA LEU A 263 -8.28 -12.98 18.54
C LEU A 263 -9.28 -11.94 18.04
N LEU A 264 -10.43 -12.41 17.60
CA LEU A 264 -11.56 -11.54 17.28
C LEU A 264 -11.99 -10.79 18.56
N PRO A 265 -12.30 -9.48 18.45
CA PRO A 265 -12.85 -8.71 19.56
C PRO A 265 -14.21 -9.28 20.01
N THR A 266 -14.48 -9.16 21.30
CA THR A 266 -15.68 -9.64 21.99
C THR A 266 -16.43 -8.50 22.67
#